data_AF-M5T9W1-F1
#
_entry.id   AF-M5T9W1-F1
#
_cell.length_a   1.000
_cell.length_b   1.000
_cell.length_c   1.000
_cell.angle_alpha   90.00
_cell.angle_beta   90.00
_cell.angle_gamma   90.00
#
_symmetry.space_group_name_H-M   'P 1'
#
loop_
_entity.id
_entity.type
_entity.pdbx_description
1 polymer ?
#
loop_
_entity_poly.entity_id
_entity_poly.type
_entity_poly.pdbx_seq_one_letter_code
_entity_poly.pdbx_strand_id
1 'polypeptide(L)' 'MISDAINVKIYFADPYKSYQRGTNENTNGLIRQYFPKHLNYGYISWQQVAKVQEQLNSRPRRRLRFQTPMSQFQ' A
#
# COMPACT_ATOMS: atom_id res chain seq x y z
N MET A 1 21.76 4.00 -13.06
CA MET A 1 20.39 4.27 -12.58
C MET A 1 20.30 4.00 -11.08
N ILE A 2 19.27 4.48 -10.37
CA ILE A 2 19.07 4.16 -8.93
C ILE A 2 19.05 2.63 -8.71
N SER A 3 18.52 1.85 -9.66
CA SER A 3 18.52 0.37 -9.66
C SER A 3 19.89 -0.24 -9.39
N ASP A 4 20.95 0.35 -9.95
CA ASP A 4 22.31 -0.21 -9.91
C ASP A 4 22.97 0.08 -8.57
N ALA A 5 22.58 1.19 -7.92
CA ALA A 5 23.05 1.56 -6.59
C ALA A 5 22.45 0.68 -5.48
N ILE A 6 21.22 0.17 -5.66
CA ILE A 6 20.52 -0.67 -4.66
C ILE A 6 20.37 -2.14 -5.06
N ASN A 7 20.90 -2.53 -6.22
CA ASN A 7 20.81 -3.89 -6.76
C ASN A 7 19.37 -4.45 -6.82
N VAL A 8 18.42 -3.66 -7.36
CA VAL A 8 17.01 -4.04 -7.48
C VAL A 8 16.54 -3.94 -8.94
N LYS A 9 15.76 -4.93 -9.38
CA LYS A 9 15.09 -4.93 -10.69
C LYS A 9 13.89 -3.98 -10.68
N ILE A 10 13.79 -3.11 -11.67
CA ILE A 10 12.68 -2.18 -11.86
C ILE A 10 11.74 -2.73 -12.94
N TYR A 11 10.43 -2.68 -12.67
CA TYR A 11 9.38 -3.10 -13.59
C TYR A 11 8.37 -1.97 -13.78
N PHE A 12 7.84 -1.84 -15.00
CA PHE A 12 6.80 -0.87 -15.34
C PHE A 12 5.55 -1.61 -15.82
N ALA A 13 4.39 -1.02 -15.53
CA ALA A 13 3.13 -1.47 -16.12
C ALA A 13 2.98 -0.86 -17.52
N ASP A 14 2.40 -1.63 -18.43
CA ASP A 14 2.04 -1.16 -19.76
C ASP A 14 0.98 -0.05 -19.66
N PRO A 15 0.98 0.91 -20.62
CA PRO A 15 -0.07 1.92 -20.72
C PRO A 15 -1.47 1.28 -20.75
N TYR A 16 -2.42 1.89 -20.05
CA TYR A 16 -3.83 1.47 -19.98
C TYR A 16 -4.09 0.06 -19.42
N LYS A 17 -3.09 -0.59 -18.80
CA LYS A 17 -3.23 -1.91 -18.16
C LYS A 17 -3.22 -1.81 -16.64
N SER A 18 -4.22 -1.15 -16.08
CA SER A 18 -4.41 -0.99 -14.61
C SER A 18 -4.35 -2.31 -13.84
N TYR A 19 -4.82 -3.40 -14.44
CA TYR A 19 -4.80 -4.73 -13.84
C TYR A 19 -3.40 -5.26 -13.49
N GLN A 20 -2.33 -4.80 -14.18
CA GLN A 20 -0.94 -5.13 -13.81
C GLN A 20 -0.52 -4.53 -12.46
N ARG A 21 -1.31 -3.59 -11.94
CA ARG A 21 -1.13 -2.91 -10.64
C ARG A 21 -2.29 -3.16 -9.68
N GLY A 22 -3.11 -4.18 -9.90
CA GLY A 22 -4.35 -4.39 -9.14
C GLY A 22 -4.17 -4.44 -7.61
N THR A 23 -3.05 -4.98 -7.11
CA THR A 23 -2.74 -4.98 -5.67
C THR A 23 -2.46 -3.57 -5.14
N ASN A 24 -1.76 -2.73 -5.91
CA ASN A 24 -1.48 -1.34 -5.53
C ASN A 24 -2.76 -0.52 -5.55
N GLU A 25 -3.63 -0.73 -6.56
CA GLU A 25 -4.92 -0.05 -6.66
C GLU A 25 -5.85 -0.42 -5.51
N ASN A 26 -5.93 -1.70 -5.15
CA ASN A 26 -6.69 -2.15 -3.99
C ASN A 26 -6.17 -1.53 -2.69
N THR A 27 -4.85 -1.54 -2.48
CA THR A 27 -4.22 -0.97 -1.28
C THR A 27 -4.45 0.54 -1.18
N ASN A 28 -4.34 1.27 -2.29
CA ASN A 28 -4.66 2.70 -2.35
C ASN A 28 -6.12 2.98 -1.99
N GLY A 29 -7.05 2.12 -2.41
CA GLY A 29 -8.46 2.19 -2.01
C GLY A 29 -8.64 2.07 -0.50
N LEU A 30 -7.93 1.15 0.15
CA LEU A 30 -7.96 0.99 1.61
C LEU A 30 -7.39 2.21 2.34
N ILE A 31 -6.26 2.76 1.88
CA ILE A 31 -5.66 3.97 2.45
C ILE A 31 -6.63 5.15 2.39
N ARG A 32 -7.38 5.28 1.30
CA ARG A 32 -8.37 6.36 1.12
C ARG A 32 -9.58 6.29 2.07
N GLN A 33 -9.81 5.16 2.74
CA GLN A 33 -10.79 5.07 3.84
C GLN A 33 -10.36 5.90 5.05
N TYR A 34 -9.06 6.14 5.22
CA TYR A 34 -8.48 6.90 6.33
C TYR A 34 -8.04 8.30 5.91
N PHE A 35 -7.52 8.44 4.67
CA PHE A 35 -7.03 9.69 4.11
C PHE A 35 -7.76 9.99 2.80
N PRO A 36 -8.94 10.63 2.84
CA PRO A 36 -9.72 10.98 1.66
C PRO A 36 -8.93 11.82 0.66
N LYS A 37 -9.27 11.72 -0.63
CA LYS A 37 -8.49 12.33 -1.74
C LYS A 37 -8.30 13.85 -1.62
N HIS A 38 -9.23 14.56 -0.99
CA HIS A 38 -9.20 16.01 -0.82
C HIS A 38 -8.68 16.45 0.56
N LEU A 39 -8.19 15.50 1.37
CA LEU A 39 -7.52 15.82 2.61
C LEU A 39 -6.15 16.45 2.31
N ASN A 40 -5.85 17.58 2.93
CA ASN A 40 -4.51 18.14 2.85
C ASN A 40 -3.54 17.29 3.69
N TYR A 41 -2.61 16.62 3.01
CA TYR A 41 -1.60 15.75 3.63
C TYR A 41 -0.67 16.49 4.60
N GLY A 42 -0.52 17.81 4.50
CA GLY A 42 0.28 18.62 5.42
C GLY A 42 -0.26 18.64 6.86
N TYR A 43 -1.52 18.29 7.07
CA TYR A 43 -2.11 18.15 8.42
C TYR A 43 -2.03 16.73 8.97
N ILE A 44 -1.42 15.79 8.23
CA ILE A 44 -1.32 14.41 8.66
C ILE A 44 0.02 14.21 9.35
N SER A 45 -0.02 13.86 10.63
CA SER A 45 1.18 13.56 11.38
C SER A 45 1.73 12.18 11.04
N TRP A 46 3.04 12.00 11.21
CA TRP A 46 3.68 10.69 11.08
C TRP A 46 3.05 9.64 12.01
N GLN A 47 2.59 10.05 13.19
CA GLN A 47 1.88 9.15 14.12
C GLN A 47 0.56 8.66 13.54
N GLN A 48 -0.19 9.52 12.84
CA GLN A 48 -1.41 9.10 12.15
C GLN A 48 -1.11 8.13 11.01
N VAL A 49 -0.05 8.37 10.24
CA VAL A 49 0.40 7.45 9.18
C VAL A 49 0.77 6.08 9.77
N ALA A 50 1.59 6.05 10.82
CA ALA A 50 2.01 4.83 11.49
C ALA A 50 0.82 4.03 12.05
N LYS A 51 -0.14 4.72 12.68
CA LYS A 51 -1.38 4.12 13.18
C LYS A 51 -2.20 3.47 12.07
N VAL A 52 -2.39 4.16 10.94
CA VAL A 52 -3.13 3.60 9.80
C VAL A 52 -2.38 2.43 9.17
N GLN A 53 -1.05 2.50 9.07
CA GLN A 53 -0.22 1.39 8.60
C GLN A 53 -0.40 0.14 9.47
N GLU A 54 -0.34 0.29 10.80
CA GLU A 54 -0.55 -0.81 11.74
C GLU A 54 -1.95 -1.41 11.59
N GLN A 55 -2.98 -0.58 11.48
CA GLN A 55 -4.36 -1.04 11.25
C GLN A 55 -4.49 -1.81 9.93
N LEU A 56 -3.88 -1.34 8.85
CA LEU A 56 -3.94 -2.02 7.55
C LEU A 56 -3.15 -3.33 7.52
N ASN A 57 -2.06 -3.43 8.28
CA ASN A 57 -1.23 -4.63 8.37
C ASN A 57 -1.80 -5.66 9.35
N SER A 58 -2.54 -5.23 10.37
CA SER A 58 -3.27 -6.11 11.31
C SER A 58 -4.67 -6.51 10.81
N ARG A 59 -5.18 -5.89 9.75
CA ARG A 59 -6.50 -6.21 9.19
C ARG A 59 -6.50 -7.57 8.46
N PRO A 60 -7.34 -8.54 8.88
CA PRO A 60 -7.55 -9.80 8.16
C PRO A 60 -7.95 -9.58 6.69
N ARG A 61 -7.35 -10.32 5.76
CA ARG A 61 -7.69 -10.24 4.33
C ARG A 61 -8.21 -11.57 3.81
N ARG A 62 -9.33 -11.54 3.08
CA ARG A 62 -9.91 -12.74 2.44
C ARG A 62 -8.90 -13.45 1.53
N ARG A 63 -8.07 -12.70 0.79
CA ARG A 63 -7.00 -13.25 -0.07
C ARG A 63 -5.94 -14.03 0.72
N LEU A 64 -5.79 -13.75 2.01
CA LEU A 64 -4.88 -14.42 2.93
C LEU A 64 -5.61 -15.43 3.83
N ARG A 65 -6.72 -16.01 3.38
CA ARG A 65 -7.55 -16.93 4.19
C ARG A 65 -7.96 -16.33 5.54
N PHE A 66 -8.26 -15.03 5.53
CA PHE A 66 -8.58 -14.24 6.74
C PHE A 66 -7.45 -14.15 7.78
N GLN A 67 -6.20 -14.38 7.37
CA GLN A 67 -5.02 -14.01 8.15
C GLN A 67 -4.62 -12.55 7.86
N THR A 68 -3.77 -12.01 8.72
CA THR A 68 -3.32 -10.61 8.63
C THR A 68 -2.08 -10.54 7.73
N PRO A 69 -1.89 -9.45 6.97
CA PRO A 69 -0.62 -9.22 6.26
C PRO A 69 0.59 -9.31 7.18
N MET A 70 0.46 -8.80 8.41
CA MET A 70 1.52 -8.85 9.41
C MET A 70 1.95 -10.28 9.76
N SER A 71 1.04 -11.25 9.85
CA SER A 71 1.42 -12.63 10.14
C SER A 71 1.90 -13.43 8.93
N GLN A 72 1.63 -12.95 7.71
CA GLN A 72 1.96 -13.68 6.48
C GLN A 72 3.27 -13.22 5.82
N PHE A 73 3.70 -11.99 6.07
CA PHE A 73 4.83 -11.37 5.38
C PHE A 73 5.89 -10.79 6.33
N GLN A 74 5.86 -11.19 7.61
CA GLN A 74 6.87 -10.82 8.60
C GLN A 74 8.23 -11.44 8.30
#